data_AF-A0A4Z0LET1-F1
#
_entry.id   AF-A0A4Z0LET1-F1
#
_cell.length_a   1.000
_cell.length_b   1.000
_cell.length_c   1.000
_cell.angle_alpha   90.00
_cell.angle_beta   90.00
_cell.angle_gamma   90.00
#
_symmetry.space_group_name_H-M   'P 1'
#
loop_
_entity.id
_entity.type
_entity.pdbx_description
1 polymer ?
#
loop_
_entity_poly.entity_id
_entity_poly.type
_entity_poly.pdbx_seq_one_letter_code
_entity_poly.pdbx_strand_id
1 'polypeptide(L)'
;SGLSLRASPLAKGLFHNAIIQSGYTLPDTPREEALKKGVALAEHLGLAHATAEQLRALPAETFWPLDAPFKIAPTPISGDVVLPHPMLETFFAAKQHPIPVMIGSNSDEASVLAVFGVDIAGQIQKMRRERRVGLGLIRLLYPGVKGDEALGRQGCRDMVFTTLGYVVMQAQQRIGEPCWRYWFDYVAEAEHNTYANGACHGNEIPYVFDTLTRAEPTCHYVNENDLAFASQVADYWVNFARHASRTRDVLPGPVRWPASIRGRDRLLRIGLNKLAGFKVENRFMRARLALFKRVMKHHVSLE
;
A
#
# COMPACT_ATOMS: atom_id res chain seq x y z
N SER A 1 6.46 -8.38 3.66
CA SER A 1 6.09 -6.98 3.98
C SER A 1 5.80 -6.84 5.47
N GLY A 2 5.63 -5.62 6.01
CA GLY A 2 5.25 -5.41 7.42
C GLY A 2 3.91 -6.05 7.79
N LEU A 3 2.98 -6.17 6.84
CA LEU A 3 1.71 -6.88 7.05
C LEU A 3 1.90 -8.41 7.11
N SER A 4 2.80 -8.97 6.29
CA SER A 4 3.13 -10.41 6.36
C SER A 4 3.73 -10.79 7.72
N LEU A 5 4.58 -9.93 8.32
CA LEU A 5 5.09 -10.14 9.67
C LEU A 5 3.95 -10.19 10.70
N ARG A 6 2.91 -9.36 10.54
CA ARG A 6 1.74 -9.39 11.41
C ARG A 6 0.84 -10.61 11.22
N ALA A 7 0.96 -11.30 10.08
CA ALA A 7 0.27 -12.55 9.80
C ALA A 7 1.09 -13.79 10.19
N SER A 8 2.41 -13.65 10.29
CA SER A 8 3.35 -14.73 10.61
C SER A 8 3.32 -15.12 12.09
N PRO A 9 3.06 -16.38 12.45
CA PRO A 9 3.16 -16.84 13.84
C PRO A 9 4.55 -16.63 14.44
N LEU A 10 5.61 -16.76 13.63
CA LEU A 10 7.00 -16.66 14.07
C LEU A 10 7.41 -15.24 14.47
N ALA A 11 6.68 -14.23 14.02
CA ALA A 11 6.98 -12.84 14.35
C ALA A 11 6.23 -12.34 15.60
N LYS A 12 5.46 -13.21 16.27
CA LYS A 12 4.70 -12.85 17.46
C LYS A 12 5.63 -12.38 18.58
N GLY A 13 5.37 -11.19 19.11
CA GLY A 13 6.12 -10.62 20.23
C GLY A 13 7.44 -9.95 19.87
N LEU A 14 7.85 -9.95 18.59
CA LEU A 14 9.10 -9.30 18.16
C LEU A 14 8.96 -7.78 17.96
N PHE A 15 7.73 -7.27 17.91
CA PHE A 15 7.43 -5.85 17.74
C PHE A 15 6.08 -5.52 18.37
N HIS A 16 5.94 -4.26 18.81
CA HIS A 16 4.74 -3.79 19.53
C HIS A 16 3.87 -2.83 18.71
N ASN A 17 4.38 -2.28 17.60
CA ASN A 17 3.73 -1.30 16.74
C ASN A 17 4.15 -1.56 15.29
N ALA A 18 3.31 -1.20 14.32
CA ALA A 18 3.66 -1.30 12.90
C ALA A 18 3.24 -0.07 12.11
N ILE A 19 4.10 0.40 11.21
CA ILE A 19 3.79 1.45 10.23
C ILE A 19 3.86 0.82 8.84
N ILE A 20 2.80 1.00 8.05
CA ILE A 20 2.65 0.42 6.72
C ILE A 20 2.42 1.54 5.71
N GLN A 21 3.42 1.76 4.87
CA GLN A 21 3.42 2.83 3.87
C GLN A 21 3.19 2.24 2.48
N SER A 22 2.18 2.75 1.77
CA SER A 22 1.81 2.30 0.42
C SER A 22 1.66 0.79 0.27
N GLY A 23 1.06 0.13 1.27
CA GLY A 23 0.76 -1.29 1.18
C GLY A 23 -0.30 -1.59 0.13
N TYR A 24 -0.21 -2.75 -0.52
CA TYR A 24 -1.11 -3.15 -1.61
C TYR A 24 -1.90 -4.46 -1.36
N THR A 25 -2.96 -4.66 -2.15
CA THR A 25 -3.89 -5.79 -2.10
C THR A 25 -3.57 -6.90 -3.13
N LEU A 26 -2.39 -6.88 -3.73
CA LEU A 26 -1.94 -7.98 -4.56
C LEU A 26 -1.73 -9.24 -3.71
N PRO A 27 -2.13 -10.42 -4.21
CA PRO A 27 -2.03 -11.66 -3.46
C PRO A 27 -0.58 -12.09 -3.24
N ASP A 28 -0.35 -12.80 -2.14
CA ASP A 28 0.89 -13.55 -1.94
C ASP A 28 0.99 -14.68 -2.97
N THR A 29 2.20 -15.17 -3.24
CA THR A 29 2.38 -16.32 -4.13
C THR A 29 2.20 -17.62 -3.33
N PRO A 30 1.28 -18.52 -3.71
CA PRO A 30 1.20 -19.83 -3.07
C PRO A 30 2.52 -20.61 -3.23
N ARG A 31 2.93 -21.33 -2.19
CA ARG A 31 4.19 -22.07 -2.17
C ARG A 31 4.36 -23.01 -3.37
N GLU A 32 3.30 -23.70 -3.77
CA GLU A 32 3.34 -24.59 -4.93
C GLU A 32 3.72 -23.84 -6.22
N GLU A 33 3.10 -22.70 -6.47
CA GLU A 33 3.39 -21.86 -7.64
C GLU A 33 4.79 -21.24 -7.57
N ALA A 34 5.25 -20.86 -6.36
CA ALA A 34 6.61 -20.39 -6.16
C ALA A 34 7.65 -21.47 -6.50
N LEU A 35 7.40 -22.73 -6.11
CA LEU A 35 8.28 -23.86 -6.43
C LEU A 35 8.32 -24.13 -7.93
N LYS A 36 7.16 -24.14 -8.61
CA LYS A 36 7.08 -24.30 -10.07
C LYS A 36 7.89 -23.22 -10.80
N LYS A 37 7.74 -21.95 -10.38
CA LYS A 37 8.53 -20.83 -10.94
C LYS A 37 10.03 -21.00 -10.69
N GLY A 38 10.43 -21.45 -9.50
CA GLY A 38 11.82 -21.72 -9.16
C GLY A 38 12.45 -22.79 -10.06
N VAL A 39 11.74 -23.90 -10.30
CA VAL A 39 12.18 -24.96 -11.21
C VAL A 39 12.30 -24.44 -12.65
N ALA A 40 11.27 -23.75 -13.15
CA ALA A 40 11.29 -23.20 -14.50
C ALA A 40 12.43 -22.18 -14.72
N LEU A 41 12.72 -21.34 -13.72
CA LEU A 41 13.87 -20.45 -13.75
C LEU A 41 15.18 -21.22 -13.80
N ALA A 42 15.36 -22.24 -12.94
CA ALA A 42 16.57 -23.04 -12.92
C ALA A 42 16.83 -23.72 -14.28
N GLU A 43 15.79 -24.29 -14.88
CA GLU A 43 15.86 -24.89 -16.23
C GLU A 43 16.19 -23.86 -17.31
N HIS A 44 15.60 -22.65 -17.24
CA HIS A 44 15.93 -21.55 -18.16
C HIS A 44 17.41 -21.15 -18.09
N LEU A 45 18.01 -21.25 -16.90
CA LEU A 45 19.43 -20.98 -16.66
C LEU A 45 20.34 -22.19 -16.96
N GLY A 46 19.80 -23.25 -17.59
CA GLY A 46 20.55 -24.44 -17.99
C GLY A 46 20.81 -25.44 -16.86
N LEU A 47 20.13 -25.30 -15.73
CA LEU A 47 20.28 -26.16 -14.55
C LEU A 47 19.01 -27.00 -14.32
N ALA A 48 18.88 -28.11 -15.04
CA ALA A 48 17.83 -29.09 -14.75
C ALA A 48 18.04 -29.74 -13.37
N HIS A 49 16.97 -29.89 -12.58
CA HIS A 49 17.02 -30.42 -11.22
C HIS A 49 18.05 -29.73 -10.31
N ALA A 50 18.19 -28.41 -10.45
CA ALA A 50 19.18 -27.64 -9.72
C ALA A 50 19.09 -27.80 -8.20
N THR A 51 20.24 -27.98 -7.57
CA THR A 51 20.41 -27.85 -6.11
C THR A 51 20.50 -26.38 -5.70
N ALA A 52 20.27 -26.09 -4.42
CA ALA A 52 20.45 -24.74 -3.88
C ALA A 52 21.90 -24.26 -4.02
N GLU A 53 22.88 -25.17 -3.93
CA GLU A 53 24.30 -24.90 -4.12
C GLU A 53 24.60 -24.45 -5.55
N GLN A 54 24.06 -25.14 -6.56
CA GLN A 54 24.23 -24.77 -7.96
C GLN A 54 23.61 -23.40 -8.27
N LEU A 55 22.42 -23.12 -7.74
CA LEU A 55 21.78 -21.81 -7.90
C LEU A 55 22.58 -20.69 -7.22
N ARG A 56 23.15 -20.95 -6.04
CA ARG A 56 24.01 -19.98 -5.32
C ARG A 56 25.37 -19.76 -5.99
N ALA A 57 25.82 -20.68 -6.84
CA ALA A 57 27.05 -20.54 -7.59
C ALA A 57 26.90 -19.64 -8.84
N LEU A 58 25.67 -19.35 -9.28
CA LEU A 58 25.41 -18.42 -10.37
C LEU A 58 25.72 -16.97 -9.93
N PRO A 59 26.30 -16.13 -10.80
CA PRO A 59 26.45 -14.70 -10.55
C PRO A 59 25.10 -14.03 -10.29
N ALA A 60 25.05 -13.07 -9.38
CA ALA A 60 23.81 -12.37 -9.04
C ALA A 60 23.25 -11.58 -10.24
N GLU A 61 24.13 -11.10 -11.11
CA GLU A 61 23.83 -10.34 -12.33
C GLU A 61 23.03 -11.17 -13.34
N THR A 62 23.08 -12.50 -13.24
CA THR A 62 22.28 -13.40 -14.09
C THR A 62 20.77 -13.25 -13.86
N PHE A 63 20.35 -12.81 -12.67
CA PHE A 63 18.93 -12.73 -12.31
C PHE A 63 18.30 -11.36 -12.62
N TRP A 64 19.07 -10.27 -12.57
CA TRP A 64 18.56 -8.91 -12.72
C TRP A 64 17.88 -8.60 -14.07
N PRO A 65 18.44 -8.99 -15.24
CA PRO A 65 17.88 -8.64 -16.53
C PRO A 65 16.71 -9.54 -16.96
N LEU A 66 16.30 -10.50 -16.14
CA LEU A 66 15.24 -11.43 -16.50
C LEU A 66 13.86 -10.74 -16.52
N ASP A 67 13.13 -10.99 -17.60
CA ASP A 67 11.74 -10.58 -17.77
C ASP A 67 10.75 -11.72 -17.48
N ALA A 68 9.45 -11.40 -17.53
CA ALA A 68 8.41 -12.43 -17.42
C ALA A 68 8.58 -13.50 -18.53
N PRO A 69 8.38 -14.80 -18.22
CA PRO A 69 7.88 -15.33 -16.95
C PRO A 69 8.96 -15.64 -15.90
N PHE A 70 10.25 -15.42 -16.20
CA PHE A 70 11.38 -15.85 -15.36
C PHE A 70 11.78 -14.83 -14.27
N LYS A 71 11.30 -13.59 -14.36
CA LYS A 71 11.47 -12.57 -13.33
C LYS A 71 10.86 -13.00 -11.99
N ILE A 72 11.68 -13.10 -10.96
CA ILE A 72 11.25 -13.30 -9.57
C ILE A 72 11.21 -11.95 -8.85
N ALA A 73 10.03 -11.31 -8.84
CA ALA A 73 9.81 -10.12 -8.04
C ALA A 73 9.70 -10.48 -6.53
N PRO A 74 10.06 -9.57 -5.62
CA PRO A 74 9.96 -9.80 -4.18
C PRO A 74 8.48 -9.84 -3.74
N THR A 75 7.86 -11.00 -3.84
CA THR A 75 6.49 -11.28 -3.39
C THR A 75 6.54 -12.27 -2.22
N PRO A 76 5.80 -12.03 -1.12
CA PRO A 76 5.71 -13.02 -0.04
C PRO A 76 5.19 -14.35 -0.57
N ILE A 77 5.73 -15.45 -0.04
CA ILE A 77 5.25 -16.81 -0.32
C ILE A 77 4.41 -17.26 0.86
N SER A 78 3.19 -17.71 0.61
CA SER A 78 2.29 -18.26 1.62
C SER A 78 2.13 -19.77 1.49
N GLY A 79 1.85 -20.45 2.60
CA GLY A 79 1.66 -21.90 2.66
C GLY A 79 2.82 -22.66 3.31
N ASP A 80 3.64 -21.98 4.11
CA ASP A 80 4.69 -22.60 4.93
C ASP A 80 4.60 -22.18 6.40
N VAL A 81 5.56 -22.58 7.21
CA VAL A 81 5.60 -22.25 8.65
C VAL A 81 5.79 -20.75 8.92
N VAL A 82 6.42 -20.01 7.99
CA VAL A 82 6.67 -18.58 8.14
C VAL A 82 5.39 -17.80 7.87
N LEU A 83 4.69 -18.11 6.78
CA LEU A 83 3.41 -17.47 6.42
C LEU A 83 2.38 -18.55 6.05
N PRO A 84 1.70 -19.16 7.04
CA PRO A 84 0.82 -20.31 6.80
C PRO A 84 -0.40 -20.00 5.93
N HIS A 85 -0.92 -18.77 6.02
CA HIS A 85 -2.05 -18.30 5.23
C HIS A 85 -1.66 -16.99 4.53
N PRO A 86 -2.26 -16.69 3.37
CA PRO A 86 -2.09 -15.39 2.73
C PRO A 86 -2.39 -14.24 3.69
N MET A 87 -1.60 -13.18 3.57
CA MET A 87 -1.69 -11.97 4.39
C MET A 87 -3.10 -11.39 4.30
N LEU A 88 -3.65 -11.22 3.10
CA LEU A 88 -4.98 -10.64 2.92
C LEU A 88 -6.08 -11.47 3.60
N GLU A 89 -6.03 -12.79 3.47
CA GLU A 89 -6.98 -13.68 4.15
C GLU A 89 -6.91 -13.54 5.66
N THR A 90 -5.70 -13.44 6.21
CA THR A 90 -5.46 -13.23 7.63
C THR A 90 -6.14 -11.93 8.12
N PHE A 91 -5.99 -10.83 7.38
CA PHE A 91 -6.65 -9.56 7.71
C PHE A 91 -8.16 -9.59 7.46
N PHE A 92 -8.64 -10.24 6.39
CA PHE A 92 -10.08 -10.44 6.17
C PHE A 92 -10.71 -11.27 7.28
N ALA A 93 -9.98 -12.22 7.86
CA ALA A 93 -10.38 -13.02 9.00
C ALA A 93 -10.10 -12.35 10.35
N ALA A 94 -9.47 -11.17 10.37
CA ALA A 94 -8.98 -10.47 11.55
C ALA A 94 -8.18 -11.36 12.52
N LYS A 95 -7.26 -12.16 11.97
CA LYS A 95 -6.39 -13.09 12.70
C LYS A 95 -4.93 -12.59 12.83
N GLN A 96 -4.64 -11.37 12.37
CA GLN A 96 -3.32 -10.75 12.52
C GLN A 96 -2.97 -10.49 13.99
N HIS A 97 -1.68 -10.30 14.28
CA HIS A 97 -1.20 -9.93 15.62
C HIS A 97 -1.89 -8.65 16.15
N PRO A 98 -2.37 -8.66 17.40
CA PRO A 98 -3.13 -7.57 18.00
C PRO A 98 -2.20 -6.49 18.53
N ILE A 99 -1.76 -5.61 17.63
CA ILE A 99 -0.92 -4.45 17.94
C ILE A 99 -1.44 -3.19 17.22
N PRO A 100 -1.15 -1.98 17.75
CA PRO A 100 -1.39 -0.73 17.04
C PRO A 100 -0.76 -0.69 15.64
N VAL A 101 -1.46 -0.07 14.70
CA VAL A 101 -0.96 0.11 13.32
C VAL A 101 -1.21 1.50 12.79
N MET A 102 -0.22 2.07 12.12
CA MET A 102 -0.39 3.19 11.20
C MET A 102 -0.33 2.66 9.76
N ILE A 103 -1.27 3.08 8.91
CA ILE A 103 -1.30 2.66 7.51
C ILE A 103 -1.81 3.76 6.59
N GLY A 104 -1.19 3.93 5.44
CA GLY A 104 -1.66 4.91 4.46
C GLY A 104 -1.18 4.64 3.06
N SER A 105 -1.59 5.54 2.18
CA SER A 105 -1.25 5.54 0.75
C SER A 105 -1.15 6.98 0.27
N ASN A 106 -0.50 7.15 -0.87
CA ASN A 106 -0.35 8.45 -1.51
C ASN A 106 -1.50 8.76 -2.45
N SER A 107 -1.67 10.03 -2.81
CA SER A 107 -2.79 10.45 -3.64
C SER A 107 -2.71 9.96 -5.08
N ASP A 108 -1.52 9.55 -5.50
CA ASP A 108 -1.23 9.16 -6.86
C ASP A 108 -0.46 7.83 -6.98
N GLU A 109 -0.82 6.81 -6.16
CA GLU A 109 -0.19 5.46 -6.23
C GLU A 109 -0.29 4.78 -7.59
N ALA A 110 -1.20 5.25 -8.45
CA ALA A 110 -1.30 4.75 -9.80
C ALA A 110 -0.02 5.00 -10.63
N SER A 111 0.90 5.85 -10.15
CA SER A 111 2.20 6.09 -10.76
C SER A 111 3.06 4.84 -10.90
N VAL A 112 2.87 3.82 -10.04
CA VAL A 112 3.70 2.60 -10.02
C VAL A 112 2.99 1.36 -10.58
N LEU A 113 1.70 1.45 -10.91
CA LEU A 113 0.88 0.28 -11.25
C LEU A 113 1.37 -0.53 -12.45
N ALA A 114 1.97 0.12 -13.46
CA ALA A 114 2.56 -0.58 -14.59
C ALA A 114 3.72 -1.50 -14.17
N VAL A 115 4.52 -1.09 -13.19
CA VAL A 115 5.61 -1.91 -12.61
C VAL A 115 5.05 -3.15 -11.90
N PHE A 116 3.83 -3.04 -11.35
CA PHE A 116 3.08 -4.16 -10.78
C PHE A 116 2.32 -4.99 -11.83
N GLY A 117 2.54 -4.75 -13.13
CA GLY A 117 1.86 -5.47 -14.22
C GLY A 117 0.39 -5.09 -14.40
N VAL A 118 -0.05 -3.97 -13.82
CA VAL A 118 -1.43 -3.48 -13.95
C VAL A 118 -1.53 -2.49 -15.10
N ASP A 119 -2.09 -2.93 -16.22
CA ASP A 119 -2.42 -2.06 -17.36
C ASP A 119 -3.76 -1.34 -17.13
N ILE A 120 -3.67 -0.09 -16.67
CA ILE A 120 -4.84 0.76 -16.41
C ILE A 120 -5.65 1.00 -17.70
N ALA A 121 -4.97 1.32 -18.80
CA ALA A 121 -5.62 1.65 -20.07
C ALA A 121 -6.38 0.44 -20.62
N GLY A 122 -5.74 -0.72 -20.65
CA GLY A 122 -6.37 -1.98 -21.05
C GLY A 122 -7.54 -2.36 -20.14
N GLN A 123 -7.42 -2.19 -18.82
CA GLN A 123 -8.53 -2.46 -17.89
C GLN A 123 -9.73 -1.57 -18.14
N ILE A 124 -9.53 -0.27 -18.39
CA ILE A 124 -10.64 0.64 -18.70
C ILE A 124 -11.28 0.28 -20.04
N GLN A 125 -10.48 0.03 -21.09
CA GLN A 125 -11.01 -0.35 -22.40
C GLN A 125 -11.82 -1.63 -22.33
N LYS A 126 -11.33 -2.63 -21.59
CA LYS A 126 -12.05 -3.88 -21.33
C LYS A 126 -13.38 -3.62 -20.60
N MET A 127 -13.37 -2.83 -19.52
CA MET A 127 -14.61 -2.46 -18.81
C MET A 127 -15.60 -1.71 -19.70
N ARG A 128 -15.12 -0.81 -20.56
CA ARG A 128 -15.98 -0.05 -21.48
C ARG A 128 -16.62 -0.93 -22.55
N ARG A 129 -15.93 -1.99 -22.99
CA ARG A 129 -16.48 -2.96 -23.93
C ARG A 129 -17.46 -3.92 -23.26
N GLU A 130 -17.07 -4.50 -22.13
CA GLU A 130 -17.70 -5.70 -21.57
C GLU A 130 -18.63 -5.40 -20.38
N ARG A 131 -18.44 -4.25 -19.70
CA ARG A 131 -19.10 -3.92 -18.44
C ARG A 131 -19.57 -2.46 -18.38
N ARG A 132 -20.21 -1.96 -19.45
CA ARG A 132 -20.67 -0.56 -19.57
C ARG A 132 -21.49 -0.06 -18.39
N VAL A 133 -22.44 -0.88 -17.91
CA VAL A 133 -23.26 -0.54 -16.74
C VAL A 133 -22.41 -0.46 -15.47
N GLY A 134 -21.49 -1.41 -15.29
CA GLY A 134 -20.54 -1.40 -14.16
C GLY A 134 -19.63 -0.18 -14.17
N LEU A 135 -19.14 0.24 -15.33
CA LEU A 135 -18.32 1.44 -15.49
C LEU A 135 -19.12 2.71 -15.12
N GLY A 136 -20.40 2.78 -15.51
CA GLY A 136 -21.30 3.87 -15.12
C GLY A 136 -21.49 3.96 -13.60
N LEU A 137 -21.68 2.81 -12.93
CA LEU A 137 -21.79 2.74 -11.47
C LEU A 137 -20.49 3.14 -10.76
N ILE A 138 -19.34 2.70 -11.28
CA ILE A 138 -18.03 3.11 -10.76
C ILE A 138 -17.88 4.63 -10.85
N ARG A 139 -18.27 5.25 -11.98
CA ARG A 139 -18.15 6.70 -12.16
C ARG A 139 -18.90 7.52 -11.10
N LEU A 140 -20.04 7.03 -10.61
CA LEU A 140 -20.79 7.67 -9.51
C LEU A 140 -20.02 7.73 -8.19
N LEU A 141 -19.04 6.85 -8.00
CA LEU A 141 -18.17 6.82 -6.81
C LEU A 141 -17.01 7.83 -6.87
N TYR A 142 -16.80 8.46 -8.02
CA TYR A 142 -15.71 9.40 -8.28
C TYR A 142 -16.25 10.76 -8.77
N PRO A 143 -16.99 11.49 -7.92
CA PRO A 143 -17.51 12.79 -8.31
C PRO A 143 -16.36 13.74 -8.70
N GLY A 144 -16.54 14.46 -9.80
CA GLY A 144 -15.55 15.40 -10.33
C GLY A 144 -14.47 14.80 -11.23
N VAL A 145 -14.37 13.46 -11.34
CA VAL A 145 -13.40 12.81 -12.23
C VAL A 145 -13.93 12.77 -13.65
N LYS A 146 -13.18 13.36 -14.59
CA LYS A 146 -13.51 13.44 -16.01
C LYS A 146 -12.54 12.59 -16.82
N GLY A 147 -13.08 11.88 -17.80
CA GLY A 147 -12.31 11.01 -18.68
C GLY A 147 -12.07 9.62 -18.09
N ASP A 148 -11.97 8.67 -19.01
CA ASP A 148 -11.78 7.24 -18.71
C ASP A 148 -10.42 7.00 -18.05
N GLU A 149 -9.36 7.68 -18.51
CA GLU A 149 -8.01 7.57 -17.99
C GLU A 149 -7.91 7.97 -16.51
N ALA A 150 -8.38 9.18 -16.16
CA ALA A 150 -8.38 9.63 -14.77
C ALA A 150 -9.26 8.74 -13.89
N LEU A 151 -10.38 8.24 -14.40
CA LEU A 151 -11.25 7.32 -13.69
C LEU A 151 -10.54 5.99 -13.39
N GLY A 152 -9.88 5.38 -14.38
CA GLY A 152 -9.14 4.14 -14.15
C GLY A 152 -7.92 4.34 -13.27
N ARG A 153 -7.20 5.47 -13.41
CA ARG A 153 -6.09 5.82 -12.53
C ARG A 153 -6.52 5.82 -11.06
N GLN A 154 -7.60 6.53 -10.75
CA GLN A 154 -8.14 6.58 -9.40
C GLN A 154 -8.76 5.26 -8.94
N GLY A 155 -9.46 4.56 -9.85
CA GLY A 155 -10.07 3.25 -9.62
C GLY A 155 -9.04 2.19 -9.24
N CYS A 156 -7.98 2.05 -10.05
CA CYS A 156 -6.91 1.09 -9.83
C CYS A 156 -6.08 1.44 -8.59
N ARG A 157 -5.74 2.72 -8.36
CA ARG A 157 -5.13 3.19 -7.10
C ARG A 157 -5.94 2.73 -5.90
N ASP A 158 -7.24 2.97 -5.92
CA ASP A 158 -8.08 2.66 -4.77
C ASP A 158 -8.24 1.16 -4.56
N MET A 159 -8.38 0.39 -5.64
CA MET A 159 -8.45 -1.07 -5.58
C MET A 159 -7.16 -1.70 -5.06
N VAL A 160 -6.00 -1.25 -5.53
CA VAL A 160 -4.70 -1.85 -5.24
C VAL A 160 -4.13 -1.34 -3.91
N PHE A 161 -4.18 -0.03 -3.63
CA PHE A 161 -3.50 0.57 -2.48
C PHE A 161 -4.49 1.07 -1.42
N THR A 162 -5.34 2.03 -1.76
CA THR A 162 -6.17 2.74 -0.77
C THR A 162 -7.10 1.80 0.03
N THR A 163 -7.62 0.76 -0.62
CA THR A 163 -8.53 -0.19 0.02
C THR A 163 -7.83 -1.04 1.08
N LEU A 164 -6.52 -1.27 0.99
CA LEU A 164 -5.81 -2.04 2.00
C LEU A 164 -5.88 -1.38 3.37
N GLY A 165 -5.70 -0.06 3.44
CA GLY A 165 -5.86 0.70 4.69
C GLY A 165 -7.25 0.52 5.32
N TYR A 166 -8.29 0.40 4.49
CA TYR A 166 -9.65 0.13 4.95
C TYR A 166 -9.83 -1.32 5.44
N VAL A 167 -9.27 -2.32 4.75
CA VAL A 167 -9.26 -3.73 5.18
C VAL A 167 -8.57 -3.86 6.54
N VAL A 168 -7.35 -3.31 6.67
CA VAL A 168 -6.56 -3.35 7.90
C VAL A 168 -7.30 -2.65 9.04
N MET A 169 -7.86 -1.46 8.82
CA MET A 169 -8.68 -0.78 9.81
C MET A 169 -9.85 -1.62 10.29
N GLN A 170 -10.62 -2.23 9.39
CA GLN A 170 -11.74 -3.09 9.80
C GLN A 170 -11.28 -4.34 10.54
N ALA A 171 -10.13 -4.90 10.18
CA ALA A 171 -9.53 -6.01 10.91
C ALA A 171 -9.14 -5.60 12.35
N GLN A 172 -8.49 -4.45 12.52
CA GLN A 172 -8.14 -3.87 13.82
C GLN A 172 -9.39 -3.63 14.69
N GLN A 173 -10.43 -3.01 14.13
CA GLN A 173 -11.68 -2.72 14.85
C GLN A 173 -12.36 -3.99 15.38
N ARG A 174 -12.23 -5.12 14.67
CA ARG A 174 -12.81 -6.41 15.09
C ARG A 174 -12.08 -7.07 16.25
N ILE A 175 -10.78 -6.81 16.40
CA ILE A 175 -9.96 -7.32 17.50
C ILE A 175 -9.74 -6.29 18.61
N GLY A 176 -10.41 -5.13 18.54
CA GLY A 176 -10.32 -4.09 19.55
C GLY A 176 -9.02 -3.27 19.53
N GLU A 177 -8.29 -3.28 18.43
CA GLU A 177 -7.06 -2.49 18.28
C GLU A 177 -7.29 -1.15 17.55
N PRO A 178 -6.51 -0.11 17.88
CA PRO A 178 -6.54 1.15 17.14
C PRO A 178 -5.81 1.04 15.79
N CYS A 179 -6.25 1.86 14.83
CA CYS A 179 -5.66 1.98 13.50
C CYS A 179 -5.56 3.46 13.10
N TRP A 180 -4.36 3.98 12.88
CA TRP A 180 -4.15 5.32 12.35
C TRP A 180 -4.05 5.26 10.85
N ARG A 181 -5.08 5.76 10.16
CA ARG A 181 -5.05 5.83 8.70
C ARG A 181 -4.59 7.20 8.23
N TYR A 182 -3.74 7.25 7.21
CA TYR A 182 -3.38 8.50 6.54
C TYR A 182 -3.59 8.44 5.02
N TRP A 183 -3.70 9.62 4.41
CA TRP A 183 -3.68 9.85 2.98
C TRP A 183 -2.68 10.98 2.71
N PHE A 184 -1.58 10.66 2.02
CA PHE A 184 -0.55 11.64 1.72
C PHE A 184 -0.77 12.25 0.34
N ASP A 185 -0.90 13.56 0.28
CA ASP A 185 -1.31 14.31 -0.90
C ASP A 185 -0.43 15.55 -1.12
N TYR A 186 0.63 15.74 -0.32
CA TYR A 186 1.53 16.86 -0.47
C TYR A 186 2.50 16.67 -1.63
N VAL A 187 2.81 17.76 -2.34
CA VAL A 187 3.83 17.82 -3.36
C VAL A 187 4.69 19.04 -3.08
N ALA A 188 6.01 18.92 -3.22
CA ALA A 188 6.90 20.06 -3.03
C ALA A 188 6.50 21.23 -3.95
N GLU A 189 6.59 22.47 -3.45
CA GLU A 189 6.01 23.63 -4.15
C GLU A 189 6.56 23.79 -5.58
N ALA A 190 7.86 23.53 -5.76
CA ALA A 190 8.54 23.59 -7.06
C ALA A 190 8.04 22.53 -8.07
N GLU A 191 7.49 21.42 -7.59
CA GLU A 191 7.16 20.24 -8.40
C GLU A 191 5.66 20.04 -8.60
N HIS A 192 4.83 21.04 -8.26
CA HIS A 192 3.37 20.98 -8.46
C HIS A 192 2.94 20.68 -9.91
N ASN A 193 3.74 21.14 -10.88
CA ASN A 193 3.49 20.92 -12.30
C ASN A 193 3.91 19.51 -12.74
N THR A 194 5.08 19.05 -12.29
CA THR A 194 5.60 17.70 -12.56
C THR A 194 4.65 16.63 -12.00
N TYR A 195 4.24 16.79 -10.75
CA TYR A 195 3.31 15.88 -10.09
C TYR A 195 1.87 16.40 -10.20
N ALA A 196 1.40 16.54 -11.45
CA ALA A 196 0.09 17.10 -11.74
C ALA A 196 -1.07 16.35 -11.05
N ASN A 197 -0.93 15.02 -10.92
CA ASN A 197 -1.96 14.11 -10.40
C ASN A 197 -1.92 13.89 -8.88
N GLY A 198 -0.95 14.49 -8.16
CA GLY A 198 -0.77 14.32 -6.72
C GLY A 198 0.55 13.62 -6.38
N ALA A 199 0.68 13.17 -5.13
CA ALA A 199 1.90 12.53 -4.63
C ALA A 199 2.03 11.11 -5.20
N CYS A 200 3.09 10.87 -5.99
CA CYS A 200 3.39 9.54 -6.53
C CYS A 200 3.72 8.53 -5.44
N HIS A 201 3.68 7.24 -5.79
CA HIS A 201 4.14 6.15 -4.92
C HIS A 201 5.55 6.42 -4.37
N GLY A 202 5.72 6.38 -3.05
CA GLY A 202 6.99 6.59 -2.36
C GLY A 202 7.40 8.05 -2.15
N ASN A 203 6.68 9.03 -2.69
CA ASN A 203 7.02 10.45 -2.51
C ASN A 203 6.96 10.93 -1.06
N GLU A 204 6.27 10.21 -0.16
CA GLU A 204 6.18 10.57 1.25
C GLU A 204 7.40 10.14 2.06
N ILE A 205 8.22 9.21 1.54
CA ILE A 205 9.37 8.66 2.27
C ILE A 205 10.33 9.75 2.76
N PRO A 206 10.80 10.69 1.92
CA PRO A 206 11.71 11.75 2.39
C PRO A 206 11.10 12.68 3.44
N TYR A 207 9.77 12.84 3.48
CA TYR A 207 9.07 13.64 4.49
C TYR A 207 8.98 12.90 5.82
N VAL A 208 8.68 11.59 5.77
CA VAL A 208 8.60 10.73 6.95
C VAL A 208 9.94 10.62 7.68
N PHE A 209 11.05 10.55 6.92
CA PHE A 209 12.39 10.45 7.49
C PHE A 209 13.05 11.81 7.76
N ASP A 210 12.40 12.92 7.38
CA ASP A 210 12.96 14.27 7.45
C ASP A 210 14.32 14.39 6.72
N THR A 211 14.39 13.86 5.51
CA THR A 211 15.62 13.75 4.70
C THR A 211 15.55 14.52 3.37
N LEU A 212 14.63 15.47 3.22
CA LEU A 212 14.41 16.19 1.96
C LEU A 212 15.68 16.85 1.40
N THR A 213 16.58 17.36 2.24
CA THR A 213 17.84 18.00 1.84
C THR A 213 18.92 17.01 1.36
N ARG A 214 18.67 15.70 1.50
CA ARG A 214 19.65 14.64 1.21
C ARG A 214 19.15 13.62 0.19
N ALA A 215 17.84 13.43 0.12
CA ALA A 215 17.23 12.47 -0.78
C ALA A 215 17.12 13.05 -2.19
N GLU A 216 17.50 12.24 -3.18
CA GLU A 216 17.29 12.53 -4.59
C GLU A 216 15.84 12.20 -4.99
N PRO A 217 15.16 13.00 -5.83
CA PRO A 217 15.60 14.29 -6.38
C PRO A 217 15.28 15.50 -5.48
N THR A 218 14.66 15.29 -4.31
CA THR A 218 14.12 16.37 -3.46
C THR A 218 15.17 17.41 -3.05
N CYS A 219 16.42 17.00 -2.82
CA CYS A 219 17.50 17.87 -2.40
C CYS A 219 17.79 19.03 -3.37
N HIS A 220 17.33 18.94 -4.62
CA HIS A 220 17.56 19.94 -5.65
C HIS A 220 16.52 21.07 -5.69
N TYR A 221 15.34 20.88 -5.09
CA TYR A 221 14.22 21.82 -5.29
C TYR A 221 13.43 22.17 -4.03
N VAL A 222 13.66 21.49 -2.91
CA VAL A 222 12.90 21.79 -1.68
C VAL A 222 13.22 23.17 -1.11
N ASN A 223 12.20 23.81 -0.55
CA ASN A 223 12.30 25.10 0.13
C ASN A 223 11.94 25.01 1.62
N GLU A 224 12.00 26.13 2.35
CA GLU A 224 11.73 26.17 3.79
C GLU A 224 10.32 25.69 4.17
N ASN A 225 9.31 25.90 3.31
CA ASN A 225 7.96 25.41 3.56
C ASN A 225 7.89 23.89 3.46
N ASP A 226 8.58 23.30 2.48
CA ASP A 226 8.69 21.84 2.32
C ASP A 226 9.36 21.20 3.53
N LEU A 227 10.46 21.82 4.01
CA LEU A 227 11.20 21.36 5.20
C LEU A 227 10.36 21.46 6.47
N ALA A 228 9.67 22.58 6.67
CA ALA A 228 8.78 22.77 7.81
C ALA A 228 7.62 21.76 7.79
N PHE A 229 7.11 21.42 6.60
CA PHE A 229 6.09 20.39 6.44
C PHE A 229 6.63 18.99 6.73
N ALA A 230 7.82 18.64 6.23
CA ALA A 230 8.46 17.35 6.52
C ALA A 230 8.69 17.11 8.01
N SER A 231 9.21 18.11 8.73
CA SER A 231 9.40 18.02 10.18
C SER A 231 8.09 17.65 10.91
N GLN A 232 6.97 18.29 10.54
CA GLN A 232 5.65 17.97 11.10
C GLN A 232 5.16 16.57 10.75
N VAL A 233 5.46 16.08 9.55
CA VAL A 233 5.14 14.70 9.13
C VAL A 233 5.97 13.70 9.92
N ALA A 234 7.28 13.88 10.01
CA ALA A 234 8.19 13.03 10.77
C ALA A 234 7.78 12.93 12.25
N ASP A 235 7.38 14.04 12.86
CA ASP A 235 6.87 14.08 14.23
C ASP A 235 5.68 13.13 14.45
N TYR A 236 4.76 13.00 13.50
CA TYR A 236 3.65 12.04 13.64
C TYR A 236 4.14 10.59 13.68
N TRP A 237 5.15 10.24 12.88
CA TRP A 237 5.73 8.88 12.86
C TRP A 237 6.46 8.58 14.17
N VAL A 238 7.27 9.52 14.66
CA VAL A 238 7.96 9.40 15.96
C VAL A 238 6.95 9.29 17.10
N ASN A 239 5.93 10.14 17.12
CA ASN A 239 4.88 10.12 18.13
C ASN A 239 4.09 8.80 18.11
N PHE A 240 3.80 8.25 16.93
CA PHE A 240 3.19 6.93 16.83
C PHE A 240 4.08 5.85 17.43
N ALA A 241 5.35 5.79 17.01
CA ALA A 241 6.30 4.80 17.48
C ALA A 241 6.43 4.83 19.02
N ARG A 242 6.47 6.03 19.60
CA ARG A 242 6.68 6.26 21.04
C ARG A 242 5.42 6.09 21.89
N HIS A 243 4.24 6.45 21.36
CA HIS A 243 3.06 6.67 22.19
C HIS A 243 1.84 5.85 21.81
N ALA A 244 1.75 5.32 20.59
CA ALA A 244 0.56 4.60 20.16
C ALA A 244 0.34 3.35 21.01
N SER A 245 -0.87 3.23 21.57
CA SER A 245 -1.31 2.06 22.31
C SER A 245 -2.83 1.98 22.31
N ARG A 246 -3.40 0.89 22.86
CA ARG A 246 -4.85 0.76 23.05
C ARG A 246 -5.46 1.88 23.91
N THR A 247 -4.70 2.41 24.88
CA THR A 247 -5.16 3.46 25.80
C THR A 247 -4.73 4.87 25.36
N ARG A 248 -3.83 4.97 24.39
CA ARG A 248 -3.37 6.23 23.79
C ARG A 248 -3.72 6.22 22.31
N ASP A 249 -4.99 6.49 22.04
CA ASP A 249 -5.59 6.44 20.70
C ASP A 249 -5.63 7.79 19.98
N VAL A 250 -4.91 8.81 20.47
CA VAL A 250 -4.78 10.12 19.81
C VAL A 250 -3.32 10.55 19.77
N LEU A 251 -2.81 10.84 18.58
CA LEU A 251 -1.46 11.38 18.40
C LEU A 251 -1.50 12.92 18.41
N PRO A 252 -0.54 13.58 19.09
CA PRO A 252 -0.33 15.01 18.98
C PRO A 252 0.32 15.38 17.63
N GLY A 253 0.20 16.64 17.25
CA GLY A 253 0.76 17.20 16.02
C GLY A 253 -0.03 18.45 15.59
N PRO A 254 0.20 18.97 14.37
CA PRO A 254 -0.52 20.13 13.82
C PRO A 254 -2.03 20.08 13.99
N VAL A 255 -2.61 18.88 13.83
CA VAL A 255 -3.97 18.56 14.27
C VAL A 255 -3.95 17.32 15.16
N ARG A 256 -4.87 17.23 16.13
CA ARG A 256 -5.04 15.98 16.90
C ARG A 256 -5.45 14.87 15.95
N TRP A 257 -4.70 13.78 15.92
CA TRP A 257 -4.97 12.63 15.06
C TRP A 257 -5.49 11.45 15.87
N PRO A 258 -6.81 11.34 16.07
CA PRO A 258 -7.40 10.18 16.69
C PRO A 258 -7.37 8.96 15.75
N ALA A 259 -7.10 7.79 16.33
CA ALA A 259 -7.19 6.51 15.64
C ALA A 259 -8.62 6.24 15.15
N SER A 260 -8.70 5.43 14.10
CA SER A 260 -9.89 4.65 13.81
C SER A 260 -10.02 3.51 14.81
N ILE A 261 -11.19 3.43 15.43
CA ILE A 261 -11.57 2.38 16.38
C ILE A 261 -13.00 1.92 16.08
N ARG A 262 -13.52 0.92 16.80
CA ARG A 262 -14.86 0.38 16.53
C ARG A 262 -15.92 1.49 16.43
N GLY A 263 -16.62 1.53 15.29
CA GLY A 263 -17.66 2.53 14.99
C GLY A 263 -17.15 3.91 14.55
N ARG A 264 -15.84 4.18 14.63
CA ARG A 264 -15.21 5.47 14.29
C ARG A 264 -14.19 5.26 13.18
N ASP A 265 -14.58 5.60 11.95
CA ASP A 265 -13.72 5.59 10.75
C ASP A 265 -13.18 7.00 10.53
N ARG A 266 -11.88 7.16 10.74
CA ARG A 266 -11.14 8.42 10.73
C ARG A 266 -9.83 8.25 9.98
N LEU A 267 -9.49 9.25 9.18
CA LEU A 267 -8.23 9.29 8.44
C LEU A 267 -7.64 10.70 8.53
N LEU A 268 -6.32 10.79 8.67
CA LEU A 268 -5.59 12.05 8.54
C LEU A 268 -5.20 12.27 7.07
N ARG A 269 -5.69 13.34 6.46
CA ARG A 269 -5.11 13.88 5.24
C ARG A 269 -3.85 14.67 5.61
N ILE A 270 -2.76 14.32 4.94
CA ILE A 270 -1.45 14.96 5.05
C ILE A 270 -1.20 15.58 3.68
N GLY A 271 -1.28 16.90 3.58
CA GLY A 271 -1.44 17.61 2.32
C GLY A 271 -2.90 17.73 1.91
N LEU A 272 -3.27 18.89 1.37
CA LEU A 272 -4.63 19.24 0.95
C LEU A 272 -4.61 19.78 -0.47
N ASN A 273 -4.85 18.90 -1.44
CA ASN A 273 -4.79 19.22 -2.87
C ASN A 273 -3.37 19.69 -3.26
N LYS A 274 -2.35 18.88 -2.95
CA LYS A 274 -0.92 19.17 -3.16
C LYS A 274 -0.29 20.19 -2.20
N LEU A 275 -1.09 21.04 -1.56
CA LEU A 275 -0.61 22.08 -0.65
C LEU A 275 -0.39 21.58 0.79
N ALA A 276 0.48 22.27 1.53
CA ALA A 276 0.72 21.99 2.94
C ALA A 276 -0.57 22.12 3.76
N GLY A 277 -0.84 21.14 4.63
CA GLY A 277 -2.00 21.17 5.51
C GLY A 277 -2.36 19.80 6.07
N PHE A 278 -3.10 19.81 7.18
CA PHE A 278 -3.52 18.59 7.86
C PHE A 278 -5.01 18.64 8.15
N LYS A 279 -5.71 17.54 7.91
CA LYS A 279 -7.15 17.46 8.20
C LYS A 279 -7.58 16.05 8.55
N VAL A 280 -8.25 15.90 9.69
CA VAL A 280 -8.91 14.64 10.03
C VAL A 280 -10.27 14.57 9.34
N GLU A 281 -10.48 13.54 8.54
CA GLU A 281 -11.73 13.30 7.84
C GLU A 281 -12.41 12.03 8.36
N ASN A 282 -13.73 12.11 8.54
CA ASN A 282 -14.54 10.96 8.92
C ASN A 282 -15.02 10.24 7.66
N ARG A 283 -14.99 8.90 7.69
CA ARG A 283 -15.51 8.06 6.59
C ARG A 283 -14.89 8.36 5.23
N PHE A 284 -13.60 8.73 5.22
CA PHE A 284 -12.86 9.09 4.00
C PHE A 284 -13.00 7.98 2.95
N MET A 285 -13.59 8.31 1.80
CA MET A 285 -13.80 7.40 0.67
C MET A 285 -14.59 6.12 1.00
N ARG A 286 -15.35 6.09 2.11
CA ARG A 286 -15.89 4.84 2.66
C ARG A 286 -16.74 4.03 1.67
N ALA A 287 -17.59 4.68 0.89
CA ALA A 287 -18.48 3.98 -0.05
C ALA A 287 -17.70 3.17 -1.10
N ARG A 288 -16.69 3.79 -1.73
CA ARG A 288 -15.87 3.14 -2.76
C ARG A 288 -14.94 2.07 -2.19
N LEU A 289 -14.31 2.32 -1.03
CA LEU A 289 -13.46 1.32 -0.38
C LEU A 289 -14.27 0.10 0.11
N ALA A 290 -15.50 0.31 0.58
CA ALA A 290 -16.39 -0.78 0.93
C ALA A 290 -16.80 -1.63 -0.29
N LEU A 291 -17.04 -1.00 -1.44
CA LEU A 291 -17.30 -1.70 -2.69
C LEU A 291 -16.08 -2.53 -3.12
N PHE A 292 -14.90 -1.94 -3.22
CA PHE A 292 -13.70 -2.67 -3.65
C PHE A 292 -13.33 -3.80 -2.70
N LYS A 293 -13.48 -3.60 -1.39
CA LYS A 293 -13.34 -4.69 -0.41
C LYS A 293 -14.26 -5.88 -0.75
N ARG A 294 -15.52 -5.61 -1.10
CA ARG A 294 -16.49 -6.65 -1.46
C ARG A 294 -16.11 -7.33 -2.77
N VAL A 295 -15.70 -6.56 -3.78
CA VAL A 295 -15.23 -7.08 -5.07
C VAL A 295 -14.05 -8.03 -4.85
N MET A 296 -13.04 -7.62 -4.07
CA MET A 296 -11.89 -8.46 -3.74
C MET A 296 -12.29 -9.77 -3.05
N LYS A 297 -13.19 -9.72 -2.05
CA LYS A 297 -13.63 -10.95 -1.35
C LYS A 297 -14.32 -11.95 -2.28
N HIS A 298 -15.02 -11.49 -3.31
CA HIS A 298 -15.80 -12.35 -4.22
C HIS A 298 -15.07 -12.72 -5.52
N HIS A 299 -14.00 -12.02 -5.89
CA HIS A 299 -13.18 -12.35 -7.07
C HIS A 299 -11.87 -13.08 -6.71
N VAL A 300 -11.60 -13.31 -5.41
CA VAL A 300 -10.50 -14.16 -4.91
C VAL A 300 -10.94 -15.63 -4.73
N SER A 301 -12.16 -16.00 -5.16
CA SER A 301 -12.44 -17.40 -5.43
C SER A 301 -11.69 -17.80 -6.71
N LEU A 302 -10.49 -18.31 -6.52
CA LEU A 302 -9.74 -19.05 -7.52
C LEU A 302 -10.53 -20.34 -7.80
N GLU A 303 -11.35 -20.31 -8.85
CA GLU A 303 -11.38 -21.44 -9.80
C GLU A 303 -10.37 -21.14 -10.90
#